data_AF-A0A1U7IIW4-F1
#
_entry.id   AF-A0A1U7IIW4-F1
#
_cell.length_a   1.000
_cell.length_b   1.000
_cell.length_c   1.000
_cell.angle_alpha   90.00
_cell.angle_beta   90.00
_cell.angle_gamma   90.00
#
_symmetry.space_group_name_H-M   'P 1'
#
loop_
_entity.id
_entity.type
_entity.pdbx_description
1 polymer ?
#
loop_
_entity_poly.entity_id
_entity_poly.type
_entity_poly.pdbx_seq_one_letter_code
_entity_poly.pdbx_strand_id
1 'polypeptide(L)' 'MTTIKFNVPFESLVEAITSLDLEKKRQLLEILEDSMFESEESLEQEPQVLAEIEEARKAYSKGDYQTIQEYIASQSRKSS' A
#
# COMPACT_ATOMS: atom_id res chain seq x y z
N MET A 1 21.25 14.02 19.20
CA MET A 1 22.03 13.05 18.41
C MET A 1 22.56 13.75 17.17
N THR A 2 23.86 13.71 16.93
CA THR A 2 24.48 14.26 15.70
C THR A 2 24.38 13.21 14.60
N THR A 3 23.49 13.42 13.63
CA THR A 3 23.36 12.53 12.48
C THR A 3 24.48 12.84 11.49
N ILE A 4 25.48 11.97 11.41
CA ILE A 4 26.56 12.09 10.43
C ILE A 4 26.03 11.56 9.11
N LYS A 5 25.90 12.43 8.09
CA LYS A 5 25.57 12.01 6.73
C LYS A 5 26.81 11.33 6.13
N PHE A 6 26.81 10.01 6.13
CA PHE A 6 27.86 9.22 5.51
C PHE A 6 27.48 8.91 4.07
N ASN A 7 28.34 9.29 3.11
CA ASN A 7 28.10 9.05 1.70
C ASN A 7 28.80 7.74 1.31
N VAL A 8 28.01 6.69 1.07
CA VAL A 8 28.50 5.38 0.64
C VAL A 8 28.22 5.23 -0.85
N PRO A 9 29.18 4.79 -1.67
CA PRO A 9 28.90 4.40 -3.04
C PRO A 9 27.80 3.34 -3.08
N PHE A 10 26.86 3.47 -4.01
CA PHE A 10 25.74 2.53 -4.10
C PHE A 10 26.19 1.08 -4.21
N GLU A 11 27.23 0.81 -5.00
CA GLU A 11 27.80 -0.53 -5.15
C GLU A 11 28.30 -1.13 -3.83
N SER A 12 28.95 -0.33 -2.98
CA SER A 12 29.40 -0.78 -1.66
C SER A 12 28.24 -1.04 -0.71
N LEU A 13 27.14 -0.30 -0.84
CA LEU A 13 25.90 -0.56 -0.11
C LEU A 13 25.27 -1.88 -0.57
N VAL A 14 25.21 -2.14 -1.88
CA VAL A 14 24.71 -3.40 -2.44
C VAL A 14 25.53 -4.58 -1.93
N GLU A 15 26.86 -4.48 -1.99
CA GLU A 15 27.76 -5.53 -1.46
C GLU A 15 27.48 -5.80 0.02
N ALA A 16 27.39 -4.74 0.85
CA ALA A 16 27.06 -4.87 2.26
C ALA A 16 25.70 -5.57 2.48
N ILE A 17 24.66 -5.16 1.78
CA ILE A 17 23.31 -5.76 1.87
C ILE A 17 23.34 -7.23 1.45
N THR A 18 24.06 -7.58 0.38
CA THR A 18 24.15 -8.97 -0.09
C THR A 18 24.88 -9.87 0.91
N SER A 19 25.81 -9.33 1.70
CA SER A 19 26.55 -10.06 2.74
C SER A 19 25.76 -10.32 4.03
N LEU A 20 24.61 -9.65 4.22
CA LEU A 20 23.77 -9.83 5.40
C LEU A 20 23.23 -11.27 5.50
N ASP A 21 23.07 -11.75 6.73
CA ASP A 21 22.34 -12.98 7.00
C ASP A 21 20.83 -12.81 6.70
N LEU A 22 20.09 -13.92 6.70
CA LEU A 22 18.68 -13.94 6.33
C LEU A 22 17.80 -13.12 7.30
N GLU A 23 18.10 -13.11 8.59
CA GLU A 23 17.31 -12.37 9.58
C GLU A 23 17.47 -10.86 9.34
N LYS A 24 18.71 -10.41 9.12
CA LYS A 24 19.01 -9.01 8.82
C LYS A 24 18.44 -8.56 7.48
N LYS A 25 18.43 -9.43 6.46
CA LYS A 25 17.75 -9.15 5.18
C LYS A 25 16.25 -8.96 5.35
N ARG A 26 15.60 -9.77 6.21
CA ARG A 26 14.16 -9.61 6.50
C ARG A 26 13.86 -8.30 7.21
N GLN A 27 14.66 -7.94 8.21
CA GLN A 27 14.53 -6.65 8.91
C GLN A 27 14.70 -5.46 7.95
N LEU A 28 15.69 -5.54 7.05
CA LEU A 28 15.88 -4.50 6.03
C LEU A 28 14.71 -4.43 5.05
N LEU A 29 14.15 -5.57 4.64
CA LEU A 29 12.99 -5.61 3.76
C LEU A 29 11.79 -4.90 4.39
N GLU A 30 11.48 -5.18 5.66
CA GLU A 30 10.38 -4.54 6.39
C GLU A 30 10.54 -3.02 6.42
N ILE A 31 11.75 -2.52 6.74
CA ILE A 31 12.04 -1.08 6.74
C ILE A 31 11.85 -0.46 5.35
N LEU A 32 12.26 -1.16 4.29
CA LEU A 32 12.11 -0.68 2.92
C LEU A 32 10.63 -0.64 2.52
N GLU A 33 9.89 -1.72 2.79
CA GLU A 33 8.45 -1.81 2.54
C GLU A 33 7.69 -0.68 3.25
N ASP A 34 7.95 -0.46 4.53
CA ASP A 34 7.33 0.64 5.30
C ASP A 34 7.64 2.01 4.68
N SER A 35 8.91 2.25 4.32
CA SER A 35 9.33 3.53 3.71
C SER A 35 8.72 3.77 2.33
N MET A 36 8.47 2.70 1.58
CA MET A 36 7.82 2.77 0.27
C MET A 36 6.32 2.99 0.42
N PHE A 37 5.67 2.31 1.37
CA PHE A 37 4.25 2.46 1.63
C PHE A 37 3.88 3.89 2.04
N GLU A 38 4.68 4.53 2.90
CA GLU A 38 4.51 5.95 3.26
C GLU A 38 4.59 6.87 2.03
N SER A 39 5.38 6.50 1.02
CA SER A 39 5.46 7.26 -0.24
C SER A 39 4.29 6.97 -1.20
N GLU A 40 3.66 5.80 -1.11
CA GLU A 40 2.52 5.39 -1.92
C GLU A 40 1.19 6.05 -1.48
N GLU A 41 1.07 6.54 -0.24
CA GLU A 41 -0.08 7.34 0.21
C GLU A 41 -0.28 8.60 -0.69
N SER A 42 0.81 9.13 -1.24
CA SER A 42 0.75 10.24 -2.19
C SER A 42 0.13 9.87 -3.55
N LEU A 43 0.22 8.59 -3.93
CA LEU A 43 -0.36 8.05 -5.18
C LEU A 43 -1.88 7.94 -5.09
N GLU A 44 -2.44 7.73 -3.89
CA GLU A 44 -3.90 7.71 -3.68
C GLU A 44 -4.57 9.05 -4.03
N GLN A 45 -3.80 10.14 -4.02
CA GLN A 45 -4.26 11.48 -4.38
C GLN A 45 -4.02 11.81 -5.85
N GLU A 46 -3.49 10.87 -6.64
CA GLU A 46 -3.29 11.11 -8.07
C GLU A 46 -4.66 11.27 -8.77
N PRO A 47 -4.76 12.22 -9.73
CA PRO A 47 -6.02 12.49 -10.41
C PRO A 47 -6.66 11.26 -11.08
N GLN A 48 -5.83 10.31 -11.55
CA GLN A 48 -6.30 9.08 -12.16
C GLN A 48 -6.98 8.16 -11.13
N VAL A 49 -6.35 7.95 -9.98
CA VAL A 49 -6.91 7.13 -8.89
C VAL A 49 -8.22 7.72 -8.38
N LEU A 50 -8.27 9.04 -8.21
CA LEU A 50 -9.51 9.74 -7.82
C LEU A 50 -10.63 9.57 -8.86
N ALA A 51 -10.29 9.61 -10.16
CA ALA A 51 -11.25 9.41 -11.24
C ALA A 51 -11.81 7.98 -11.25
N GLU A 52 -10.96 6.97 -11.04
CA GLU A 52 -11.37 5.56 -10.92
C GLU A 52 -12.29 5.34 -9.71
N ILE A 53 -11.99 5.96 -8.57
CA ILE A 53 -12.86 5.93 -7.38
C ILE A 53 -14.22 6.56 -7.67
N GLU A 54 -14.27 7.70 -8.36
CA GLU A 54 -15.52 8.37 -8.69
C GLU A 54 -16.37 7.55 -9.68
N GLU A 55 -15.74 6.91 -10.67
CA GLU A 55 -16.42 6.00 -11.60
C GLU A 55 -17.07 4.82 -10.85
N ALA A 56 -16.33 4.18 -9.94
CA ALA A 56 -16.86 3.08 -9.14
C ALA A 56 -18.07 3.53 -8.30
N ARG A 57 -18.00 4.71 -7.65
CA ARG A 57 -19.11 5.29 -6.88
C ARG A 57 -20.35 5.56 -7.73
N LYS A 58 -20.17 6.03 -8.98
CA LYS A 58 -21.27 6.21 -9.93
C LYS A 58 -21.92 4.88 -10.29
N ALA A 59 -21.13 3.83 -10.52
CA ALA A 59 -21.64 2.51 -10.83
C ALA A 59 -22.47 1.91 -9.68
N TYR A 60 -22.02 2.06 -8.42
CA TYR A 60 -22.82 1.66 -7.25
C TYR A 60 -24.12 2.45 -7.14
N SER A 61 -24.07 3.77 -7.30
CA SER A 61 -25.25 4.64 -7.21
C SER A 61 -26.30 4.32 -8.27
N LYS A 62 -25.85 3.88 -9.45
CA LYS A 62 -26.69 3.41 -10.56
C LYS A 62 -27.31 2.03 -10.30
N GLY A 63 -26.83 1.29 -9.30
CA GLY A 63 -27.27 -0.07 -8.98
C GLY A 63 -26.64 -1.13 -9.88
N ASP A 64 -25.56 -0.80 -10.60
CA ASP A 64 -24.82 -1.77 -11.41
C ASP A 64 -24.09 -2.80 -10.52
N TYR A 65 -23.80 -2.42 -9.27
CA TYR A 65 -23.18 -3.26 -8.25
C TYR A 65 -23.82 -3.01 -6.88
N GLN A 66 -23.71 -3.99 -5.98
CA GLN A 66 -24.08 -3.86 -4.57
C GLN A 66 -22.83 -3.92 -3.69
N THR A 67 -22.82 -3.18 -2.60
CA THR A 67 -21.77 -3.27 -1.59
C THR A 67 -21.87 -4.59 -0.80
N ILE A 68 -20.76 -5.01 -0.19
CA ILE A 68 -20.74 -6.20 0.68
C ILE A 68 -21.71 -6.03 1.85
N GLN A 69 -21.83 -4.82 2.39
CA GLN A 69 -22.75 -4.51 3.49
C GLN A 69 -24.22 -4.65 3.05
N GLU A 70 -24.56 -4.16 1.86
CA GLU A 70 -25.90 -4.35 1.28
C GLU A 70 -26.21 -5.82 1.02
N TYR A 71 -25.24 -6.56 0.49
CA TYR A 71 -25.39 -8.01 0.29
C TYR A 71 -25.68 -8.73 1.62
N ILE A 72 -24.88 -8.48 2.66
CA ILE A 72 -25.08 -9.08 4.00
C ILE A 72 -26.46 -8.71 4.56
N ALA A 73 -26.87 -7.44 4.46
CA ALA A 73 -28.18 -6.98 4.94
C ALA A 73 -29.37 -7.53 4.12
N SER A 74 -29.14 -7.94 2.88
CA SER A 74 -30.15 -8.61 2.05
C SER A 74 -30.31 -10.08 2.43
N GLN A 75 -29.22 -10.75 2.83
CA GLN A 75 -29.24 -12.16 3.25
C GLN A 75 -29.96 -12.35 4.59
N SER A 76 -29.75 -11.43 5.56
CA SER A 76 -30.44 -11.47 6.85
C SER A 76 -31.95 -11.22 6.74
N ARG A 77 -32.37 -10.39 5.77
CA ARG A 77 -33.80 -10.16 5.46
C ARG A 77 -34.47 -11.33 4.74
N LYS A 78 -33.71 -12.16 4.01
CA LYS A 78 -34.25 -13.36 3.33
C LYS A 78 -34.40 -14.58 4.24
N SER A 79 -33.76 -14.56 5.40
CA SER A 79 -33.78 -15.66 6.38
C SER A 79 -34.69 -15.39 7.59
N SER A 80 -35.45 -14.29 7.56
CA SER A 80 -36.59 -13.99 8.45
C SER A 80 -37.91 -14.20 7.71
#